data_AF-A0A4Z0JLN9-F1
#
_entry.id   AF-A0A4Z0JLN9-F1
#
_cell.length_a   1.000
_cell.length_b   1.000
_cell.length_c   1.000
_cell.angle_alpha   90.00
_cell.angle_beta   90.00
_cell.angle_gamma   90.00
#
_symmetry.space_group_name_H-M   'P 1'
#
loop_
_entity.id
_entity.type
_entity.pdbx_description
1 polymer ?
#
loop_
_entity_poly.entity_id
_entity_poly.type
_entity_poly.pdbx_seq_one_letter_code
_entity_poly.pdbx_strand_id
1 'polypeptide(L)'
;MLQVTGSLYFVLLTLGAILATGIMMYLVKKDQKFNFEKTTDLNHNLQWVILGTIGAIVLQYGIGFIDQLIFHTSTHSQNTMQLLLMVKTYPYYFIYVLICAPIMEEIVFRRLFFGNLIKPTNIYIAAIISAFLFAFMHQDTRFLVYVAMGLWFSFIYYKSENIYASAGSHILMNAIVLTLSMR
;
A
#
# COMPACT_ATOMS: atom_id res chain seq x y z
N MET A 1 -24.58 -1.75 20.89
CA MET A 1 -23.47 -1.46 19.94
C MET A 1 -23.33 0.04 19.87
N LEU A 2 -22.22 0.60 20.34
CA LEU A 2 -21.94 2.03 20.16
C LEU A 2 -21.83 2.29 18.65
N GLN A 3 -22.85 2.91 18.06
CA GLN A 3 -22.75 3.55 16.75
C GLN A 3 -21.85 4.76 16.94
N VAL A 4 -20.53 4.56 16.93
CA VAL A 4 -19.58 5.66 16.84
C VAL A 4 -19.57 6.13 15.37
N THR A 5 -20.69 6.68 14.91
CA THR A 5 -20.83 7.32 13.61
C THR A 5 -20.88 8.82 13.86
N GLY A 6 -19.79 9.53 13.55
CA GLY A 6 -19.66 10.97 13.76
C GLY A 6 -18.25 11.47 13.49
N SER A 7 -18.08 12.79 13.35
CA SER A 7 -16.77 13.41 13.08
C SER A 7 -15.70 12.99 14.08
N LEU A 8 -16.04 12.85 15.37
CA LEU A 8 -15.11 12.45 16.41
C LEU A 8 -14.47 11.08 16.14
N TYR A 9 -15.22 10.11 15.59
CA TYR A 9 -14.68 8.79 15.23
C TYR A 9 -13.54 8.91 14.22
N PHE A 10 -13.77 9.67 13.14
CA PHE A 10 -12.77 9.87 12.09
C PHE A 10 -11.59 10.70 12.56
N VAL A 11 -11.80 11.66 13.48
CA VAL A 11 -10.70 12.40 14.11
C VAL A 11 -9.82 11.45 14.93
N LEU A 12 -10.42 10.64 15.80
CA LEU A 12 -9.69 9.68 16.63
C LEU A 12 -8.95 8.63 15.78
N LEU A 13 -9.58 8.11 14.73
CA LEU A 13 -8.92 7.22 13.78
C LEU A 13 -7.72 7.88 13.09
N THR A 14 -7.87 9.12 12.63
CA THR A 14 -6.79 9.84 11.95
C THR A 14 -5.62 10.09 12.89
N LEU A 15 -5.89 10.58 14.11
CA LEU A 15 -4.86 10.82 15.12
C LEU A 15 -4.18 9.50 15.55
N GLY A 16 -4.98 8.45 15.77
CA GLY A 16 -4.48 7.12 16.09
C GLY A 16 -3.59 6.56 14.98
N ALA A 17 -3.97 6.74 13.72
CA ALA A 17 -3.18 6.29 12.58
C ALA A 17 -1.86 7.07 12.42
N ILE A 18 -1.86 8.39 12.65
CA ILE A 18 -0.63 9.18 12.64
C ILE A 18 0.32 8.68 13.73
N LEU A 19 -0.18 8.48 14.95
CA LEU A 19 0.60 7.96 16.07
C LEU A 19 1.14 6.55 15.76
N ALA A 20 0.28 5.64 15.29
CA ALA A 20 0.67 4.27 14.94
C ALA A 20 1.73 4.26 13.83
N THR A 21 1.55 5.05 12.78
CA THR A 21 2.52 5.18 11.68
C THR A 21 3.86 5.68 12.21
N GLY A 22 3.86 6.72 13.06
CA GLY A 22 5.07 7.26 13.68
C GLY A 22 5.80 6.23 14.55
N ILE A 23 5.05 5.47 15.36
CA ILE A 23 5.60 4.37 16.16
C ILE A 23 6.19 3.28 15.26
N MET A 24 5.48 2.85 14.22
CA MET A 24 5.96 1.83 13.29
C MET A 24 7.25 2.28 12.58
N MET A 25 7.30 3.53 12.09
CA MET A 25 8.52 4.09 11.49
C MET A 25 9.69 4.16 12.48
N TYR A 26 9.42 4.54 13.73
CA TYR A 26 10.43 4.53 14.79
C TYR A 26 10.97 3.12 15.06
N LEU A 27 10.08 2.12 15.15
CA LEU A 27 10.46 0.72 15.33
C LEU A 27 11.27 0.19 14.15
N VAL A 28 10.89 0.51 12.91
CA VAL A 28 11.64 0.18 11.70
C VAL A 28 13.06 0.77 11.74
N LYS A 29 13.23 1.99 12.23
CA LYS A 29 14.55 2.63 12.37
C LYS A 29 15.43 1.96 13.44
N LYS A 30 14.81 1.40 14.49
CA LYS A 30 15.52 0.73 15.60
C LYS A 30 15.85 -0.73 15.28
N ASP A 31 15.03 -1.36 14.45
CA ASP A 31 15.19 -2.76 14.07
C ASP A 31 16.39 -2.97 13.15
N GLN A 32 16.91 -4.20 13.13
CA GLN A 32 18.03 -4.54 12.27
C GLN A 32 17.59 -4.51 10.80
N LYS A 33 18.45 -3.95 9.95
CA LYS A 33 18.22 -3.97 8.51
C LYS A 33 18.37 -5.39 7.98
N PHE A 34 17.55 -5.76 7.01
CA PHE A 34 17.79 -6.99 6.26
C PHE A 34 19.07 -6.87 5.42
N ASN A 35 19.68 -8.00 5.06
CA ASN A 35 20.94 -8.01 4.29
C ASN A 35 20.85 -7.29 2.94
N PHE A 36 19.65 -7.21 2.36
CA PHE A 36 19.41 -6.50 1.10
C PHE A 36 19.08 -5.01 1.32
N GLU A 37 18.76 -4.57 2.53
CA GLU A 37 18.43 -3.16 2.80
C GLU A 37 19.70 -2.33 2.93
N LYS A 38 19.76 -1.19 2.24
CA LYS A 38 20.88 -0.25 2.31
C LYS A 38 20.42 1.17 2.58
N THR A 39 21.36 2.01 3.01
CA THR A 39 21.13 3.46 2.99
C THR A 39 21.39 3.93 1.57
N THR A 40 20.35 4.39 0.89
CA THR A 40 20.39 4.86 -0.50
C THR A 40 20.26 6.38 -0.56
N ASP A 41 20.79 6.99 -1.62
CA ASP A 41 20.64 8.42 -1.84
C ASP A 41 19.23 8.81 -2.34
N LEU A 42 18.93 10.10 -2.32
CA LEU A 42 17.62 10.63 -2.68
C LEU A 42 17.27 10.37 -4.15
N ASN A 43 18.23 10.50 -5.06
CA ASN A 43 17.98 10.33 -6.50
C ASN A 43 17.66 8.89 -6.82
N HIS A 44 18.38 7.94 -6.23
CA HIS A 44 18.08 6.51 -6.35
C HIS A 44 16.67 6.19 -5.87
N ASN A 45 16.29 6.71 -4.69
CA ASN A 45 14.94 6.49 -4.16
C ASN A 45 13.86 7.11 -5.06
N LEU A 46 14.08 8.33 -5.56
CA LEU A 46 13.13 9.01 -6.43
C LEU A 46 12.91 8.25 -7.75
N GLN A 47 13.97 7.71 -8.35
CA GLN A 47 13.87 6.87 -9.56
C GLN A 47 12.98 5.65 -9.31
N TRP A 48 13.20 4.93 -8.22
CA TRP A 48 12.37 3.78 -7.85
C TRP A 48 10.95 4.18 -7.48
N VAL A 49 10.74 5.33 -6.83
CA VAL A 49 9.40 5.86 -6.54
C VAL A 49 8.61 6.04 -7.84
N ILE A 50 9.22 6.69 -8.83
CA ILE A 50 8.60 6.96 -10.14
C ILE A 50 8.33 5.64 -10.89
N LEU A 51 9.33 4.78 -11.01
CA LEU A 51 9.18 3.48 -11.70
C LEU A 51 8.12 2.60 -11.02
N GLY A 52 8.15 2.54 -9.69
CA GLY A 52 7.18 1.80 -8.91
C GLY A 52 5.77 2.37 -9.05
N THR A 53 5.62 3.69 -9.13
CA THR A 53 4.31 4.34 -9.36
C THR A 53 3.76 3.99 -10.74
N ILE A 54 4.58 4.15 -11.79
CA ILE A 54 4.16 3.88 -13.18
C ILE A 54 3.77 2.41 -13.33
N GLY A 55 4.60 1.48 -12.84
CA GLY A 55 4.29 0.06 -12.93
C GLY A 55 3.05 -0.34 -12.14
N ALA A 56 2.83 0.24 -10.94
CA ALA A 56 1.62 -0.02 -10.16
C ALA A 56 0.36 0.44 -10.89
N ILE A 57 0.38 1.62 -11.51
CA ILE A 57 -0.72 2.13 -12.34
C ILE A 57 -1.00 1.20 -13.53
N VAL A 58 0.06 0.82 -14.26
CA VAL A 58 -0.08 -0.08 -15.42
C VAL A 58 -0.66 -1.44 -15.01
N LEU A 59 -0.18 -2.02 -13.91
CA LEU A 59 -0.69 -3.29 -13.41
C LEU A 59 -2.15 -3.16 -12.94
N GLN A 60 -2.50 -2.11 -12.21
CA GLN A 60 -3.85 -1.92 -11.71
C GLN A 60 -4.89 -1.82 -12.83
N TYR A 61 -4.60 -1.02 -13.87
CA TYR A 61 -5.51 -0.86 -15.00
C TYR A 61 -5.46 -2.07 -15.94
N GLY A 62 -4.26 -2.63 -16.19
CA GLY A 62 -4.08 -3.80 -17.06
C GLY A 62 -4.77 -5.05 -16.51
N ILE A 63 -4.49 -5.43 -15.26
CA ILE A 63 -5.15 -6.57 -14.61
C ILE A 63 -6.64 -6.28 -14.42
N GLY A 64 -7.01 -5.04 -14.06
CA GLY A 64 -8.42 -4.64 -13.96
C GLY A 64 -9.21 -4.83 -15.25
N PHE A 65 -8.61 -4.51 -16.39
CA PHE A 65 -9.21 -4.73 -17.71
C PHE A 65 -9.35 -6.21 -18.04
N ILE A 66 -8.31 -7.01 -17.76
CA ILE A 66 -8.35 -8.47 -17.94
C ILE A 66 -9.44 -9.10 -17.07
N ASP A 67 -9.53 -8.71 -15.80
CA ASP A 67 -10.54 -9.23 -14.87
C ASP A 67 -11.96 -8.89 -15.37
N GLN A 68 -12.17 -7.69 -15.90
CA GLN A 68 -13.46 -7.31 -16.49
C GLN A 68 -13.81 -8.15 -17.73
N LEU A 69 -12.83 -8.46 -18.58
CA LEU A 69 -13.05 -9.27 -19.78
C LEU A 69 -13.36 -10.74 -19.45
N ILE A 70 -12.63 -11.33 -18.50
CA ILE A 70 -12.72 -12.76 -18.20
C ILE A 70 -13.80 -13.06 -17.17
N PHE A 71 -13.89 -12.27 -16.11
CA PHE A 71 -14.75 -12.52 -14.95
C PHE A 71 -15.92 -11.57 -14.84
N HIS A 72 -16.05 -10.59 -15.75
CA HIS A 72 -17.11 -9.58 -15.75
C HIS A 72 -17.21 -8.80 -14.43
N THR A 73 -16.08 -8.63 -13.76
CA THR A 73 -16.00 -7.88 -12.50
C THR A 73 -16.07 -6.38 -12.73
N SER A 74 -16.50 -5.64 -11.71
CA SER A 74 -16.45 -4.19 -11.67
C SER A 74 -15.01 -3.66 -11.88
N THR A 75 -14.86 -2.65 -12.72
CA THR A 75 -13.61 -1.89 -12.86
C THR A 75 -13.39 -0.90 -11.73
N HIS A 76 -14.41 -0.60 -10.94
CA HIS A 76 -14.32 0.27 -9.77
C HIS A 76 -13.99 -0.54 -8.53
N SER A 77 -12.99 -0.09 -7.75
CA SER A 77 -12.71 -0.63 -6.43
C SER A 77 -13.77 -0.14 -5.45
N GLN A 78 -14.40 -1.07 -4.73
CA GLN A 78 -15.36 -0.75 -3.67
C GLN A 78 -14.64 -0.06 -2.51
N ASN A 79 -13.42 -0.51 -2.20
CA ASN A 79 -12.57 0.12 -1.19
C ASN A 79 -12.30 1.60 -1.54
N THR A 80 -11.80 1.89 -2.73
CA THR A 80 -11.53 3.28 -3.16
C THR A 80 -12.80 4.14 -3.11
N MET A 81 -13.95 3.61 -3.57
CA MET A 81 -15.21 4.35 -3.56
C MET A 81 -15.66 4.69 -2.13
N GLN A 82 -15.59 3.73 -1.21
CA GLN A 82 -15.93 3.95 0.19
C GLN A 82 -15.00 4.97 0.85
N LEU A 83 -13.69 4.87 0.61
CA LEU A 83 -12.71 5.82 1.15
C LEU A 83 -12.92 7.23 0.61
N LEU A 84 -13.24 7.38 -0.68
CA LEU A 84 -13.57 8.67 -1.29
C LEU A 84 -14.79 9.33 -0.66
N LEU A 85 -15.84 8.56 -0.39
CA LEU A 85 -17.02 9.05 0.33
C LEU A 85 -16.64 9.57 1.71
N MET A 86 -15.84 8.81 2.47
CA MET A 86 -15.40 9.22 3.81
C MET A 86 -14.51 10.47 3.78
N VAL A 87 -13.60 10.59 2.80
CA VAL A 87 -12.75 11.77 2.63
C VAL A 87 -13.57 13.00 2.23
N LYS A 88 -14.57 12.86 1.36
CA LYS A 88 -15.47 13.97 1.00
C LYS A 88 -16.26 14.48 2.21
N THR A 89 -16.70 13.59 3.10
CA THR A 89 -17.41 13.95 4.33
C THR A 89 -16.47 14.47 5.42
N TYR A 90 -15.26 13.92 5.52
CA TYR A 90 -14.27 14.23 6.56
C TYR A 90 -12.89 14.47 5.94
N PRO A 91 -12.59 15.69 5.43
CA PRO A 91 -11.37 15.94 4.66
C PRO A 91 -10.06 15.60 5.36
N TYR A 92 -9.98 15.74 6.69
CA TYR A 92 -8.79 15.36 7.47
C TYR A 92 -8.48 13.85 7.43
N TYR A 93 -9.48 13.01 7.17
CA TYR A 93 -9.31 11.55 7.01
C TYR A 93 -8.45 11.19 5.80
N PHE A 94 -8.26 12.14 4.87
CA PHE A 94 -7.32 12.02 3.76
C PHE A 94 -5.89 11.72 4.21
N ILE A 95 -5.45 12.26 5.37
CA ILE A 95 -4.10 11.99 5.91
C ILE A 95 -3.95 10.50 6.20
N TYR A 96 -4.96 9.88 6.80
CA TYR A 96 -4.96 8.45 7.06
C TYR A 96 -4.91 7.67 5.74
N VAL A 97 -5.86 7.94 4.85
CA VAL A 97 -6.05 7.17 3.62
C VAL A 97 -4.85 7.26 2.68
N LEU A 98 -4.29 8.46 2.49
CA LEU A 98 -3.26 8.67 1.48
C LEU A 98 -1.85 8.42 2.01
N ILE A 99 -1.60 8.68 3.29
CA ILE A 99 -0.24 8.69 3.84
C ILE A 99 -0.05 7.56 4.85
N CYS A 100 -0.83 7.55 5.92
CA CYS A 100 -0.62 6.59 7.01
C CYS A 100 -0.87 5.15 6.56
N ALA A 101 -2.01 4.86 5.93
CA ALA A 101 -2.38 3.51 5.54
C ALA A 101 -1.35 2.89 4.59
N PRO A 102 -0.95 3.53 3.47
CA PRO A 102 0.09 2.97 2.59
C PRO A 102 1.43 2.74 3.30
N ILE A 103 1.88 3.64 4.19
CA ILE A 103 3.13 3.43 4.95
C ILE A 103 3.00 2.21 5.86
N MET A 104 1.89 2.12 6.62
CA MET A 104 1.64 1.01 7.51
C MET A 104 1.56 -0.31 6.75
N GLU A 105 0.88 -0.34 5.60
CA GLU A 105 0.79 -1.51 4.72
C GLU A 105 2.16 -1.95 4.23
N GLU A 106 3.01 -1.03 3.75
CA GLU A 106 4.35 -1.42 3.31
C GLU A 106 5.20 -1.97 4.47
N ILE A 107 5.12 -1.37 5.67
CA ILE A 107 5.84 -1.88 6.84
C ILE A 107 5.33 -3.29 7.22
N VAL A 108 4.02 -3.52 7.21
CA VAL A 108 3.44 -4.82 7.56
C VAL A 108 3.72 -5.86 6.49
N PHE A 109 3.37 -5.60 5.23
CA PHE A 109 3.42 -6.61 4.17
C PHE A 109 4.83 -6.75 3.58
N ARG A 110 5.57 -5.67 3.38
CA ARG A 110 6.91 -5.76 2.78
C ARG A 110 7.99 -6.03 3.81
N ARG A 111 8.03 -5.26 4.90
CA ARG A 111 9.10 -5.42 5.87
C ARG A 111 8.84 -6.60 6.81
N LEU A 112 7.69 -6.62 7.48
CA LEU A 112 7.36 -7.66 8.46
C LEU A 112 7.08 -9.03 7.82
N PHE A 113 6.23 -9.12 6.79
CA PHE A 113 5.95 -10.40 6.13
C PHE A 113 7.02 -10.79 5.11
N PHE A 114 7.15 -10.03 4.01
CA PHE A 114 8.05 -10.40 2.91
C PHE A 114 9.52 -10.49 3.37
N GLY A 115 10.06 -9.46 4.01
CA GLY A 115 11.45 -9.42 4.47
C GLY A 115 11.83 -10.61 5.37
N ASN A 116 10.99 -10.92 6.37
CA ASN A 116 11.25 -12.04 7.28
C ASN A 116 11.04 -13.42 6.62
N LEU A 117 10.17 -13.54 5.62
CA LEU A 117 9.93 -14.80 4.92
C LEU A 117 11.02 -15.15 3.90
N ILE A 118 11.84 -14.20 3.44
CA ILE A 118 12.92 -14.48 2.47
C ILE A 118 13.89 -15.54 3.00
N LYS A 119 14.32 -15.42 4.27
CA LYS A 119 15.33 -16.31 4.86
C LYS A 119 14.86 -17.77 5.00
N PRO A 120 13.67 -18.08 5.56
CA PRO A 120 13.18 -19.44 5.68
C PRO A 120 12.59 -20.02 4.37
N THR A 121 12.34 -19.21 3.35
CA THR A 121 11.77 -19.68 2.07
C THR A 121 12.68 -19.33 0.88
N ASN A 122 12.33 -18.30 0.11
CA ASN A 122 13.14 -17.59 -0.86
C ASN A 122 12.38 -16.32 -1.28
N ILE A 123 12.99 -15.49 -2.12
CA ILE A 123 12.39 -14.23 -2.58
C ILE A 123 11.01 -14.41 -3.24
N TYR A 124 10.84 -15.45 -4.07
CA TYR A 124 9.62 -15.65 -4.85
C TYR A 124 8.46 -16.11 -3.95
N ILE A 125 8.72 -17.11 -3.08
CA ILE A 125 7.71 -17.63 -2.15
C ILE A 125 7.32 -16.54 -1.14
N ALA A 126 8.29 -15.81 -0.59
CA ALA A 126 8.02 -14.70 0.32
C ALA A 126 7.15 -13.61 -0.33
N ALA A 127 7.43 -13.26 -1.59
CA ALA A 127 6.65 -12.25 -2.32
C ALA A 127 5.22 -12.72 -2.56
N ILE A 128 5.04 -13.98 -2.99
CA ILE A 128 3.71 -14.57 -3.20
C ILE A 128 2.91 -14.57 -1.90
N ILE A 129 3.45 -15.13 -0.81
CA ILE A 129 2.73 -15.19 0.48
C ILE A 129 2.32 -13.78 0.94
N SER A 130 3.25 -12.83 0.92
CA SER A 130 2.97 -11.45 1.31
C SER A 130 1.92 -10.78 0.41
N ALA A 131 1.96 -11.02 -0.90
CA ALA A 131 0.99 -10.46 -1.85
C ALA A 131 -0.42 -11.02 -1.64
N PHE A 132 -0.55 -12.32 -1.36
CA PHE A 132 -1.84 -12.93 -1.02
C PHE A 132 -2.40 -12.39 0.29
N LEU A 133 -1.57 -12.21 1.32
CA LEU A 133 -1.98 -11.60 2.59
C LEU A 133 -2.44 -10.14 2.39
N PHE A 134 -1.69 -9.38 1.59
CA PHE A 134 -2.05 -8.00 1.21
C PHE A 134 -3.41 -7.95 0.51
N ALA A 135 -3.61 -8.79 -0.51
CA ALA A 135 -4.87 -8.85 -1.25
C ALA A 135 -6.05 -9.29 -0.38
N PHE A 136 -5.84 -10.26 0.51
CA PHE A 136 -6.87 -10.70 1.44
C PHE A 136 -7.31 -9.56 2.38
N MET A 137 -6.38 -8.76 2.89
CA MET A 137 -6.72 -7.65 3.79
C MET A 137 -7.47 -6.50 3.13
N HIS A 138 -7.46 -6.41 1.80
CA HIS A 138 -8.21 -5.39 1.07
C HIS A 138 -9.72 -5.67 0.99
N GLN A 139 -10.15 -6.92 1.21
CA GLN A 139 -11.58 -7.30 1.26
C GLN A 139 -12.40 -6.75 0.08
N ASP A 140 -11.79 -6.70 -1.11
CA ASP A 140 -12.38 -6.15 -2.32
C ASP A 140 -12.48 -7.26 -3.38
N THR A 141 -13.51 -7.17 -4.21
CA THR A 141 -13.73 -8.03 -5.38
C THR A 141 -12.55 -8.07 -6.35
N ARG A 142 -11.70 -7.03 -6.39
CA ARG A 142 -10.53 -6.93 -7.28
C ARG A 142 -9.29 -7.66 -6.73
N PHE A 143 -9.46 -8.89 -6.24
CA PHE A 143 -8.42 -9.65 -5.55
C PHE A 143 -7.13 -9.80 -6.38
N LEU A 144 -7.23 -10.14 -7.67
CA LEU A 144 -6.06 -10.34 -8.54
C LEU A 144 -5.26 -9.05 -8.75
N VAL A 145 -5.94 -7.91 -8.83
CA VAL A 145 -5.30 -6.59 -8.88
C VAL A 145 -4.45 -6.35 -7.64
N TYR A 146 -4.99 -6.65 -6.45
CA TYR A 146 -4.24 -6.49 -5.20
C TYR A 146 -3.09 -7.49 -5.06
N VAL A 147 -3.25 -8.74 -5.54
CA VAL A 147 -2.13 -9.69 -5.57
C VAL A 147 -1.02 -9.15 -6.49
N ALA A 148 -1.36 -8.68 -7.70
CA ALA A 148 -0.38 -8.13 -8.63
C ALA A 148 0.34 -6.90 -8.06
N MET A 149 -0.40 -5.99 -7.42
CA MET A 149 0.18 -4.84 -6.72
C MET A 149 1.09 -5.27 -5.56
N GLY A 150 0.67 -6.27 -4.77
CA GLY A 150 1.48 -6.78 -3.67
C GLY A 150 2.81 -7.36 -4.14
N LEU A 151 2.79 -8.12 -5.24
CA LEU A 151 4.01 -8.63 -5.88
C LEU A 151 4.89 -7.49 -6.39
N TRP A 152 4.29 -6.47 -7.01
CA TRP A 152 4.99 -5.32 -7.54
C TRP A 152 5.70 -4.51 -6.46
N PHE A 153 5.03 -4.19 -5.35
CA PHE A 153 5.66 -3.48 -4.23
C PHE A 153 6.74 -4.33 -3.54
N SER A 154 6.58 -5.66 -3.48
CA SER A 154 7.67 -6.55 -3.04
C SER A 154 8.90 -6.45 -3.95
N PHE A 155 8.69 -6.39 -5.27
CA PHE A 155 9.77 -6.16 -6.23
C PHE A 155 10.43 -4.80 -6.06
N ILE A 156 9.66 -3.73 -5.94
CA ILE A 156 10.18 -2.37 -5.74
C ILE A 156 11.01 -2.31 -4.47
N TYR A 157 10.50 -2.78 -3.34
CA TYR A 157 11.23 -2.80 -2.07
C TYR A 157 12.55 -3.59 -2.16
N TYR A 158 12.52 -4.77 -2.79
CA TYR A 158 13.72 -5.60 -2.92
C TYR A 158 14.78 -4.96 -3.83
N LYS A 159 14.36 -4.29 -4.91
CA LYS A 159 15.28 -3.69 -5.88
C LYS A 159 15.76 -2.30 -5.49
N SER A 160 14.93 -1.51 -4.82
CA SER A 160 15.31 -0.20 -4.28
C SER A 160 16.17 -0.32 -3.03
N GLU A 161 16.22 -1.51 -2.42
CA GLU A 161 16.90 -1.77 -1.15
C GLU A 161 16.40 -0.87 -0.01
N ASN A 162 15.21 -0.28 -0.17
CA ASN A 162 14.68 0.76 0.72
C ASN A 162 13.16 0.76 0.75
N ILE A 163 12.60 0.51 1.95
CA ILE A 163 11.16 0.44 2.19
C ILE A 163 10.44 1.75 1.86
N TYR A 164 11.10 2.89 2.03
CA TYR A 164 10.52 4.21 1.78
C TYR A 164 10.32 4.48 0.29
N ALA A 165 11.09 3.82 -0.59
CA ALA A 165 10.83 3.90 -2.02
C ALA A 165 9.53 3.18 -2.40
N SER A 166 9.28 2.00 -1.82
CA SER A 166 8.02 1.26 -2.01
C SER A 166 6.82 2.05 -1.44
N ALA A 167 6.95 2.57 -0.21
CA ALA A 167 5.93 3.42 0.39
C ALA A 167 5.66 4.69 -0.42
N GLY A 168 6.72 5.34 -0.92
CA GLY A 168 6.58 6.51 -1.80
C GLY A 168 5.86 6.18 -3.10
N SER A 169 6.18 5.05 -3.75
CA SER A 169 5.45 4.59 -4.94
C SER A 169 3.97 4.34 -4.66
N HIS A 170 3.68 3.70 -3.52
CA HIS A 170 2.30 3.37 -3.14
C HIS A 170 1.49 4.63 -2.84
N ILE A 171 2.02 5.56 -2.04
CA ILE A 171 1.40 6.85 -1.74
C ILE A 171 1.14 7.63 -3.04
N LEU A 172 2.15 7.74 -3.91
CA LEU A 172 2.03 8.53 -5.15
C LEU A 172 1.01 7.91 -6.11
N MET A 173 1.01 6.57 -6.25
CA MET A 173 0.01 5.87 -7.05
C MET A 173 -1.41 6.11 -6.51
N ASN A 174 -1.62 5.92 -5.19
CA ASN A 174 -2.92 6.15 -4.58
C ASN A 174 -3.36 7.61 -4.73
N ALA A 175 -2.44 8.58 -4.62
CA ALA A 175 -2.74 9.99 -4.82
C ALA A 175 -3.29 10.27 -6.22
N ILE A 176 -2.62 9.71 -7.24
CA ILE A 176 -3.03 9.84 -8.64
C ILE A 176 -4.40 9.20 -8.85
N VAL A 177 -4.59 7.95 -8.41
CA VAL A 177 -5.85 7.21 -8.59
C VAL A 177 -7.01 7.92 -7.89
N LEU A 178 -6.83 8.35 -6.64
CA LEU A 178 -7.85 9.09 -5.89
C LEU A 178 -8.20 10.39 -6.59
N THR A 179 -7.21 11.18 -7.03
CA THR A 179 -7.44 12.46 -7.71
C THR A 179 -8.20 12.26 -9.03
N LEU A 180 -7.86 11.23 -9.80
CA LEU A 180 -8.59 10.89 -11.03
C LEU A 180 -10.02 10.43 -10.76
N SER A 181 -10.24 9.73 -9.65
CA SER A 181 -11.56 9.23 -9.22
C SER A 181 -12.43 10.29 -8.55
N MET A 182 -11.87 11.46 -8.20
CA MET A 182 -12.61 12.59 -7.63
C MET A 182 -13.24 13.52 -8.67
N ARG A 183 -12.86 13.36 -9.95
CA ARG A 183 -13.46 14.07 -11.09
C ARG A 183 -14.79 13.45 -11.46
#